data_AF-A0A1F7TKR4-F1
#
_entry.id   AF-A0A1F7TKR4-F1
#
_cell.length_a   1.000
_cell.length_b   1.000
_cell.length_c   1.000
_cell.angle_alpha   90.00
_cell.angle_beta   90.00
_cell.angle_gamma   90.00
#
_symmetry.space_group_name_H-M   'P 1'
#
loop_
_entity.id
_entity.type
_entity.pdbx_description
1 polymer ?
#
loop_
_entity_poly.entity_id
_entity_poly.type
_entity_poly.pdbx_seq_one_letter_code
_entity_poly.pdbx_strand_id
1 'polypeptide(L)'
;MRTSIVVFAVLISSSLFTSAAHAQMMGNYTVTDDGHTAREEAEGKAIAEKLAAGSVDCATLTADDFERLGEYYMGLMAGDAHVAMNAMMTRQLGASGEERMHALMGKRLSGCDPTAGDSDAVPGSSWFPMMSMMSGFAGSGWGTGMMGFGSQGWNAVSLINVLLLWTIGVLTIALLVRAITRPRTAPGTKGK
;
A
#
# COMPACT_ATOMS: atom_id res chain seq x y z
N MET A 1 15.33 -39.78 8.24
CA MET A 1 16.29 -38.86 7.59
C MET A 1 15.96 -38.66 6.11
N ARG A 2 15.81 -39.72 5.31
CA ARG A 2 15.41 -39.64 3.89
C ARG A 2 14.02 -38.98 3.65
N THR A 3 13.03 -39.31 4.46
CA THR A 3 11.67 -38.74 4.36
C THR A 3 11.59 -37.27 4.77
N SER A 4 12.39 -36.84 5.74
CA SER A 4 12.46 -35.44 6.21
C SER A 4 13.07 -34.49 5.17
N ILE A 5 14.02 -34.98 4.35
CA ILE A 5 14.65 -34.20 3.28
C ILE A 5 13.67 -33.97 2.12
N VAL A 6 12.83 -34.96 1.79
CA VAL A 6 11.82 -34.84 0.73
C VAL A 6 10.72 -33.85 1.12
N VAL A 7 10.25 -33.87 2.37
CA VAL A 7 9.25 -32.91 2.86
C VAL A 7 9.80 -31.48 2.86
N PHE A 8 11.07 -31.29 3.25
CA PHE A 8 11.71 -29.98 3.22
C PHE A 8 11.90 -29.46 1.79
N ALA A 9 12.27 -30.34 0.84
CA ALA A 9 12.40 -29.98 -0.57
C ALA A 9 11.05 -29.62 -1.24
N VAL A 10 9.97 -30.30 -0.87
CA VAL A 10 8.60 -30.03 -1.37
C VAL A 10 8.05 -28.70 -0.83
N LEU A 11 8.36 -28.34 0.43
CA LEU A 11 7.95 -27.07 1.02
C LEU A 11 8.70 -25.86 0.46
N ILE A 12 9.98 -26.03 0.10
CA ILE A 12 10.79 -24.98 -0.56
C ILE A 12 10.31 -24.76 -2.01
N SER A 13 9.94 -25.83 -2.72
CA SER A 13 9.47 -25.73 -4.11
C SER A 13 8.06 -25.12 -4.23
N SER A 14 7.23 -25.21 -3.19
CA SER A 14 5.91 -24.57 -3.15
C SER A 14 5.93 -23.08 -2.76
N SER A 15 7.06 -22.57 -2.24
CA SER A 15 7.26 -21.15 -1.95
C SER A 15 7.94 -20.36 -3.08
N LEU A 16 8.32 -21.03 -4.17
CA LEU A 16 8.87 -20.41 -5.39
C LEU A 16 7.81 -20.11 -6.47
N PHE A 17 6.54 -20.47 -6.24
CA PHE A 17 5.43 -20.04 -7.07
C PHE A 17 4.87 -18.72 -6.55
N THR A 18 5.72 -17.69 -6.47
CA THR A 18 5.23 -16.32 -6.56
C THR A 18 4.74 -16.15 -7.99
N SER A 19 3.44 -16.31 -8.20
CA SER A 19 2.78 -15.83 -9.40
C SER A 19 3.23 -14.37 -9.58
N ALA A 20 4.03 -14.12 -10.61
CA ALA A 20 4.25 -12.77 -11.10
C ALA A 20 2.87 -12.23 -11.45
N ALA A 21 2.27 -11.46 -10.54
CA ALA A 21 1.09 -10.70 -10.81
C ALA A 21 1.47 -9.72 -11.91
N HIS A 22 1.16 -10.08 -13.16
CA HIS A 22 1.32 -9.22 -14.31
C HIS A 22 0.29 -8.10 -14.14
N ALA A 23 0.73 -6.98 -13.56
CA ALA A 23 0.00 -5.72 -13.63
C ALA A 23 0.09 -5.16 -15.05
N GLN A 24 -0.44 -5.90 -16.03
CA GLN A 24 -0.51 -5.52 -17.44
C GLN A 24 -1.93 -5.07 -17.77
N MET A 25 -2.40 -4.00 -17.12
CA MET A 25 -3.64 -3.31 -17.51
C MET A 25 -3.43 -1.85 -17.89
N MET A 26 -2.19 -1.36 -17.90
CA MET A 26 -1.87 -0.04 -18.47
C MET A 26 -1.08 -0.30 -19.75
N GLY A 27 -1.76 -0.10 -20.88
CA GLY A 27 -1.12 -0.18 -22.20
C GLY A 27 0.14 0.67 -22.26
N ASN A 28 1.11 0.23 -23.05
CA ASN A 28 2.39 0.90 -23.28
C ASN A 28 2.15 2.27 -23.94
N TYR A 29 1.78 3.26 -23.13
CA TYR A 29 1.51 4.62 -23.54
C TYR A 29 2.70 5.48 -23.10
N THR A 30 3.35 6.10 -24.08
CA THR A 30 4.39 7.10 -23.83
C THR A 30 3.72 8.37 -23.37
N VAL A 31 3.69 8.59 -22.05
CA VAL A 31 3.35 9.89 -21.47
C VAL A 31 4.60 10.76 -21.59
N THR A 32 4.48 11.90 -22.25
CA THR A 32 5.56 12.89 -22.28
C THR A 32 5.51 13.65 -20.97
N ASP A 33 6.53 13.47 -20.13
CA ASP A 33 6.76 14.33 -18.98
C ASP A 33 7.52 15.58 -19.44
N ASP A 34 6.83 16.71 -19.45
CA ASP A 34 7.39 18.04 -19.73
C ASP A 34 7.78 18.79 -18.45
N GLY A 35 7.75 18.10 -17.29
CA GLY A 35 8.01 18.65 -15.98
C GLY A 35 6.85 19.47 -15.41
N HIS A 36 5.66 19.43 -16.01
CA HIS A 36 4.47 20.10 -15.50
C HIS A 36 4.08 19.57 -14.11
N THR A 37 3.88 18.25 -13.98
CA THR A 37 3.51 17.61 -12.71
C THR A 37 4.51 17.92 -11.59
N ALA A 38 5.81 17.83 -11.87
CA ALA A 38 6.84 18.12 -10.87
C ALA A 38 6.84 19.57 -10.38
N ARG A 39 6.50 20.53 -11.25
CA ARG A 39 6.36 21.94 -10.86
C ARG A 39 5.15 22.14 -9.96
N GLU A 40 4.02 21.51 -10.29
CA GLU A 40 2.78 21.64 -9.51
C GLU A 40 2.89 20.98 -8.14
N GLU A 41 3.56 19.83 -8.05
CA GLU A 41 3.92 19.21 -6.77
C GLU A 41 4.78 20.14 -5.90
N ALA A 42 5.74 20.86 -6.50
CA ALA A 42 6.59 21.80 -5.77
C ALA A 42 5.81 23.02 -5.28
N GLU A 43 4.89 23.55 -6.10
CA GLU A 43 3.97 24.63 -5.71
C GLU A 43 3.07 24.18 -4.55
N GLY A 44 2.49 22.98 -4.65
CA GLY A 44 1.67 22.37 -3.62
C GLY A 44 2.41 22.12 -2.30
N LYS A 45 3.66 21.64 -2.38
CA LYS A 45 4.52 21.46 -1.21
C LYS A 45 4.72 22.76 -0.45
N ALA A 46 4.98 23.87 -1.16
CA ALA A 46 5.16 25.17 -0.52
C ALA A 46 3.90 25.66 0.21
N ILE A 47 2.71 25.33 -0.30
CA ILE A 47 1.43 25.61 0.36
C ILE A 47 1.26 24.70 1.58
N ALA A 48 1.55 23.40 1.45
CA ALA A 48 1.46 22.43 2.55
C ALA A 48 2.37 22.81 3.73
N GLU A 49 3.59 23.29 3.45
CA GLU A 49 4.52 23.77 4.47
C GLU A 49 3.99 25.02 5.19
N LYS A 50 3.39 25.98 4.46
CA LYS A 50 2.76 27.16 5.07
C LYS A 50 1.55 26.79 5.92
N LEU A 51 0.74 25.83 5.46
CA LEU A 51 -0.43 25.34 6.20
C LEU A 51 0.01 24.61 7.48
N ALA A 52 1.03 23.75 7.40
CA ALA A 52 1.59 23.07 8.56
C ALA A 52 2.23 24.04 9.57
N ALA A 53 2.80 25.15 9.09
CA ALA A 53 3.33 26.22 9.92
C ALA A 53 2.24 27.19 10.46
N GLY A 54 0.98 27.02 10.08
CA GLY A 54 -0.12 27.94 10.45
C GLY A 54 0.02 29.35 9.87
N SER A 55 0.78 29.51 8.79
CA SER A 55 0.95 30.79 8.08
C SER A 55 -0.18 31.08 7.10
N VAL A 56 -0.93 30.04 6.70
CA VAL A 56 -2.17 30.11 5.93
C VAL A 56 -3.17 29.15 6.56
N ASP A 57 -4.45 29.46 6.45
CA ASP A 57 -5.54 28.64 7.00
C ASP A 57 -6.44 28.14 5.87
N CYS A 58 -7.18 27.05 6.13
CA CYS A 58 -8.13 26.46 5.19
C CYS A 58 -9.14 27.46 4.60
N ALA A 59 -9.53 28.47 5.36
CA ALA A 59 -10.48 29.51 4.91
C ALA A 59 -9.85 30.51 3.91
N THR A 60 -8.53 30.57 3.85
CA THR A 60 -7.77 31.49 2.97
C THR A 60 -7.31 30.83 1.69
N LEU A 61 -7.34 29.50 1.62
CA LEU A 61 -6.94 28.73 0.45
C LEU A 61 -8.02 28.79 -0.63
N THR A 62 -7.58 29.03 -1.86
CA THR A 62 -8.42 29.06 -3.06
C THR A 62 -8.60 27.65 -3.65
N ALA A 63 -9.46 27.51 -4.67
CA ALA A 63 -9.62 26.25 -5.38
C ALA A 63 -8.30 25.79 -6.02
N ASP A 64 -7.56 26.71 -6.63
CA ASP A 64 -6.25 26.46 -7.26
C ASP A 64 -5.21 26.05 -6.19
N ASP A 65 -5.22 26.67 -5.00
CA ASP A 65 -4.34 26.24 -3.91
C ASP A 65 -4.62 24.80 -3.48
N PHE A 66 -5.90 24.42 -3.43
CA PHE A 66 -6.30 23.05 -3.12
C PHE A 66 -5.95 22.08 -4.25
N GLU A 67 -6.01 22.49 -5.51
CA GLU A 67 -5.54 21.70 -6.65
C GLU A 67 -4.04 21.41 -6.51
N ARG A 68 -3.22 22.44 -6.28
CA ARG A 68 -1.77 22.28 -6.04
C ARG A 68 -1.48 21.38 -4.84
N LEU A 69 -2.22 21.53 -3.74
CA LEU A 69 -2.13 20.61 -2.60
C LEU A 69 -2.47 19.17 -3.00
N GLY A 70 -3.50 18.99 -3.83
CA GLY A 70 -3.87 17.72 -4.42
C GLY A 70 -2.73 17.08 -5.21
N GLU A 71 -2.13 17.84 -6.13
CA GLU A 71 -0.95 17.42 -6.92
C GLU A 71 0.19 16.96 -6.00
N TYR A 72 0.53 17.77 -4.99
CA TYR A 72 1.57 17.41 -4.03
C TYR A 72 1.27 16.10 -3.29
N TYR A 73 0.07 15.96 -2.72
CA TYR A 73 -0.28 14.74 -2.01
C TYR A 73 -0.41 13.53 -2.94
N MET A 74 -0.88 13.72 -4.17
CA MET A 74 -0.90 12.67 -5.17
C MET A 74 0.51 12.24 -5.53
N GLY A 75 1.44 13.17 -5.72
CA GLY A 75 2.86 12.90 -5.93
C GLY A 75 3.49 12.08 -4.80
N LEU A 76 3.17 12.39 -3.53
CA LEU A 76 3.63 11.57 -2.39
C LEU A 76 3.11 10.13 -2.43
N MET A 77 1.89 9.92 -2.94
CA MET A 77 1.26 8.59 -3.00
C MET A 77 1.67 7.80 -4.26
N ALA A 78 1.87 8.48 -5.38
CA ALA A 78 2.06 7.89 -6.69
C ALA A 78 3.52 7.82 -7.14
N GLY A 79 4.37 8.72 -6.62
CA GLY A 79 5.73 8.92 -7.10
C GLY A 79 5.75 9.14 -8.62
N ASP A 80 6.70 8.49 -9.31
CA ASP A 80 6.89 8.59 -10.76
C ASP A 80 5.65 8.21 -11.59
N ALA A 81 4.68 7.51 -11.01
CA ALA A 81 3.43 7.16 -11.69
C ALA A 81 2.45 8.35 -11.81
N HIS A 82 2.69 9.47 -11.10
CA HIS A 82 1.79 10.62 -11.06
C HIS A 82 1.53 11.20 -12.44
N VAL A 83 2.58 11.40 -13.25
CA VAL A 83 2.45 11.92 -14.63
C VAL A 83 1.51 11.05 -15.48
N ALA A 84 1.65 9.72 -15.36
CA ALA A 84 0.80 8.78 -16.08
C ALA A 84 -0.64 8.77 -15.56
N MET A 85 -0.82 9.10 -14.28
CA MET A 85 -2.11 9.23 -13.64
C MET A 85 -2.84 10.49 -14.07
N ASN A 86 -2.19 11.66 -14.13
CA ASN A 86 -2.79 12.89 -14.66
C ASN A 86 -3.22 12.66 -16.11
N ALA A 87 -2.34 12.08 -16.94
CA ALA A 87 -2.68 11.72 -18.31
C ALA A 87 -3.89 10.76 -18.41
N MET A 88 -4.05 9.85 -17.45
CA MET A 88 -5.23 8.97 -17.38
C MET A 88 -6.49 9.74 -16.95
N MET A 89 -6.39 10.59 -15.92
CA MET A 89 -7.49 11.38 -15.40
C MET A 89 -7.99 12.39 -16.41
N THR A 90 -7.10 13.15 -17.05
CA THR A 90 -7.45 14.08 -18.13
C THR A 90 -8.15 13.38 -19.29
N ARG A 91 -7.77 12.13 -19.62
CA ARG A 91 -8.45 11.36 -20.67
C ARG A 91 -9.86 10.93 -20.30
N GLN A 92 -10.07 10.53 -19.04
CA GLN A 92 -11.36 10.02 -18.60
C GLN A 92 -12.34 11.14 -18.23
N LEU A 93 -11.83 12.22 -17.64
CA LEU A 93 -12.63 13.28 -17.02
C LEU A 93 -12.45 14.66 -17.68
N GLY A 94 -11.50 14.80 -18.61
CA GLY A 94 -11.06 16.09 -19.14
C GLY A 94 -10.11 16.81 -18.19
N ALA A 95 -9.48 17.89 -18.66
CA ALA A 95 -8.55 18.70 -17.86
C ALA A 95 -9.23 19.27 -16.60
N SER A 96 -10.40 19.90 -16.77
CA SER A 96 -11.17 20.43 -15.64
C SER A 96 -11.66 19.37 -14.66
N GLY A 97 -11.81 18.12 -15.12
CA GLY A 97 -12.13 16.99 -14.27
C GLY A 97 -10.96 16.59 -13.40
N GLU A 98 -9.75 16.56 -13.96
CA GLU A 98 -8.52 16.26 -13.25
C GLU A 98 -8.18 17.34 -12.21
N GLU A 99 -8.20 18.62 -12.57
CA GLU A 99 -8.05 19.76 -11.65
C GLU A 99 -9.04 19.68 -10.46
N ARG A 100 -10.33 19.41 -10.75
CA ARG A 100 -11.36 19.27 -9.71
C ARG A 100 -11.08 18.09 -8.77
N MET A 101 -10.59 16.97 -9.31
CA MET A 101 -10.21 15.80 -8.51
C MET A 101 -9.05 16.11 -7.59
N HIS A 102 -8.02 16.79 -8.09
CA HIS A 102 -6.90 17.24 -7.28
C HIS A 102 -7.33 18.24 -6.21
N ALA A 103 -8.20 19.21 -6.54
CA ALA A 103 -8.72 20.13 -5.53
C ALA A 103 -9.50 19.42 -4.40
N LEU A 104 -10.32 18.42 -4.74
CA LEU A 104 -11.03 17.62 -3.74
C LEU A 104 -10.06 16.78 -2.89
N MET A 105 -9.06 16.19 -3.53
CA MET A 105 -8.01 15.44 -2.84
C MET A 105 -7.22 16.35 -1.88
N GLY A 106 -6.83 17.54 -2.34
CA GLY A 106 -6.11 18.53 -1.54
C GLY A 106 -6.89 18.97 -0.33
N LYS A 107 -8.20 19.27 -0.47
CA LYS A 107 -9.08 19.59 0.67
C LYS A 107 -9.16 18.47 1.70
N ARG A 108 -9.27 17.23 1.24
CA ARG A 108 -9.37 16.06 2.12
C ARG A 108 -8.06 15.79 2.86
N LEU A 109 -6.95 15.75 2.14
CA LEU A 109 -5.65 15.34 2.68
C LEU A 109 -4.96 16.45 3.47
N SER A 110 -5.30 17.72 3.22
CA SER A 110 -4.90 18.84 4.09
C SER A 110 -5.71 18.91 5.39
N GLY A 111 -6.78 18.13 5.53
CA GLY A 111 -7.67 18.17 6.69
C GLY A 111 -8.65 19.35 6.70
N CYS A 112 -8.68 20.16 5.63
CA CYS A 112 -9.54 21.32 5.53
C CYS A 112 -11.02 20.97 5.30
N ASP A 113 -11.29 19.86 4.60
CA ASP A 113 -12.63 19.28 4.48
C ASP A 113 -12.52 17.75 4.38
N PRO A 114 -12.68 17.02 5.49
CA PRO A 114 -12.57 15.57 5.50
C PRO A 114 -13.68 14.86 4.72
N THR A 115 -14.77 15.58 4.40
CA THR A 115 -15.91 15.07 3.64
C THR A 115 -15.79 15.35 2.14
N ALA A 116 -14.72 16.04 1.71
CA ALA A 116 -14.47 16.31 0.30
C ALA A 116 -14.38 15.01 -0.50
N GLY A 117 -15.26 14.89 -1.51
CA GLY A 117 -15.39 13.71 -2.37
C GLY A 117 -16.36 12.64 -1.86
N ASP A 118 -16.96 12.79 -0.67
CA ASP A 118 -17.90 11.79 -0.12
C ASP A 118 -19.32 11.91 -0.72
N SER A 119 -19.67 13.06 -1.28
CA SER A 119 -20.95 13.30 -1.95
C SER A 119 -20.76 13.64 -3.42
N ASP A 120 -21.23 12.77 -4.32
CA ASP A 120 -21.70 13.04 -5.70
C ASP A 120 -20.89 13.98 -6.62
N ALA A 121 -19.62 14.27 -6.29
CA ALA A 121 -18.90 15.41 -6.88
C ALA A 121 -18.43 15.18 -8.32
N VAL A 122 -18.51 13.93 -8.81
CA VAL A 122 -18.30 13.58 -10.22
C VAL A 122 -19.27 12.42 -10.57
N PRO A 123 -20.41 12.72 -11.23
CA PRO A 123 -21.31 11.69 -11.73
C PRO A 123 -20.53 10.74 -12.66
N GLY A 124 -20.37 9.48 -12.25
CA GLY A 124 -19.77 8.42 -13.09
C GLY A 124 -18.29 8.10 -12.85
N SER A 125 -17.60 8.70 -11.88
CA SER A 125 -16.19 8.34 -11.62
C SER A 125 -16.07 7.20 -10.59
N SER A 126 -15.82 5.98 -11.08
CA SER A 126 -15.38 4.83 -10.26
C SER A 126 -13.99 5.01 -9.61
N TRP A 127 -13.45 6.23 -9.62
CA TRP A 127 -12.14 6.60 -9.12
C TRP A 127 -12.16 6.91 -7.61
N PHE A 128 -13.21 7.58 -7.14
CA PHE A 128 -13.38 7.89 -5.72
C PHE A 128 -13.58 6.67 -4.80
N PRO A 129 -14.26 5.58 -5.19
CA PRO A 129 -14.32 4.36 -4.36
C PRO A 129 -12.92 3.79 -4.05
N MET A 130 -11.99 3.90 -4.99
CA MET A 130 -10.60 3.47 -4.80
C MET A 130 -9.85 4.41 -3.85
N MET A 131 -10.04 5.73 -4.00
CA MET A 131 -9.51 6.72 -3.05
C MET A 131 -10.15 6.65 -1.67
N SER A 132 -11.43 6.29 -1.56
CA SER A 132 -12.16 6.14 -0.29
C SER A 132 -11.55 5.01 0.55
N MET A 133 -11.21 3.88 -0.09
CA MET A 133 -10.44 2.82 0.58
C MET A 133 -9.04 3.30 1.02
N MET A 134 -8.39 4.17 0.25
CA MET A 134 -7.10 4.78 0.62
C MET A 134 -7.24 5.87 1.69
N SER A 135 -8.37 6.57 1.76
CA SER A 135 -8.67 7.57 2.79
C SER A 135 -8.90 6.94 4.17
N GLY A 136 -9.31 5.67 4.22
CA GLY A 136 -9.28 4.87 5.43
C GLY A 136 -7.85 4.69 5.98
N PHE A 137 -6.84 4.91 5.15
CA PHE A 137 -5.42 4.94 5.53
C PHE A 137 -4.95 6.35 5.95
N ALA A 138 -5.44 7.40 5.28
CA ALA A 138 -5.10 8.80 5.58
C ALA A 138 -5.84 9.39 6.81
N GLY A 139 -6.97 8.81 7.21
CA GLY A 139 -7.72 9.19 8.42
C GLY A 139 -7.12 8.64 9.73
N SER A 140 -6.05 7.86 9.66
CA SER A 140 -5.23 7.50 10.82
C SER A 140 -3.89 8.20 10.66
N GLY A 141 -3.54 9.02 11.65
CA GLY A 141 -2.37 9.88 11.62
C GLY A 141 -1.12 9.22 11.04
N TRP A 142 -0.43 9.99 10.22
CA TRP A 142 0.98 9.88 9.87
C TRP A 142 1.81 9.38 11.07
N GLY A 143 1.92 8.05 11.26
CA GLY A 143 2.54 7.52 12.48
C GLY A 143 2.28 6.07 12.85
N THR A 144 1.39 5.33 12.21
CA THR A 144 1.22 3.90 12.53
C THR A 144 1.96 3.05 11.51
N GLY A 145 3.29 2.97 11.71
CA GLY A 145 4.19 2.24 10.82
C GLY A 145 3.81 0.77 10.64
N MET A 146 4.10 0.26 9.45
CA MET A 146 4.71 -1.05 9.07
C MET A 146 4.53 -2.32 9.94
N MET A 147 3.59 -2.32 10.88
CA MET A 147 3.21 -3.33 11.86
C MET A 147 1.70 -3.18 12.11
N GLY A 148 0.91 -3.21 11.04
CA GLY A 148 -0.55 -3.15 11.08
C GLY A 148 -1.19 -4.46 11.56
N PHE A 149 -0.87 -4.90 12.78
CA PHE A 149 -1.68 -5.86 13.53
C PHE A 149 -2.73 -5.09 14.33
N GLY A 150 -3.80 -4.64 13.66
CA GLY A 150 -4.92 -4.06 14.37
C GLY A 150 -5.73 -3.11 13.54
N SER A 151 -6.83 -3.60 12.97
CA SER A 151 -8.16 -2.95 13.02
C SER A 151 -9.12 -3.46 11.93
N GLN A 152 -8.67 -4.31 11.00
CA GLN A 152 -9.57 -4.91 10.01
C GLN A 152 -9.81 -6.39 10.33
N GLY A 153 -10.87 -6.64 11.10
CA GLY A 153 -11.59 -7.92 11.20
C GLY A 153 -10.74 -9.18 11.38
N TRP A 154 -10.51 -9.59 12.63
CA TRP A 154 -10.15 -10.97 12.96
C TRP A 154 -11.32 -11.89 12.58
N ASN A 155 -11.40 -12.30 11.32
CA ASN A 155 -12.34 -13.35 10.93
C ASN A 155 -11.83 -14.69 11.52
N ALA A 156 -12.75 -15.61 11.82
CA ALA A 156 -12.40 -16.89 12.44
C ALA A 156 -11.37 -17.68 11.62
N VAL A 157 -11.37 -17.49 10.29
CA VAL A 157 -10.43 -18.12 9.36
C VAL A 157 -9.01 -17.60 9.58
N SER A 158 -8.81 -16.30 9.81
CA SER A 158 -7.50 -15.70 10.10
C SER A 158 -6.96 -16.19 11.44
N LEU A 159 -7.80 -16.33 12.47
CA LEU A 159 -7.40 -16.93 13.75
C LEU A 159 -6.94 -18.38 13.58
N ILE A 160 -7.70 -19.18 12.82
CA ILE A 160 -7.36 -20.59 12.57
C ILE A 160 -6.03 -20.70 11.84
N ASN A 161 -5.80 -19.88 10.81
CA ASN A 161 -4.53 -19.89 10.07
C ASN A 161 -3.34 -19.48 10.94
N VAL A 162 -3.49 -18.46 11.79
CA VAL A 162 -2.43 -18.04 12.72
C VAL A 162 -2.12 -19.15 13.73
N LEU A 163 -3.14 -19.76 14.33
CA LEU A 163 -2.96 -20.86 15.29
C LEU A 163 -2.35 -22.11 14.65
N LEU A 164 -2.74 -22.41 13.41
CA LEU A 164 -2.20 -23.54 12.65
C LEU A 164 -0.72 -23.32 12.29
N LEU A 165 -0.35 -22.11 11.86
CA LEU A 165 1.06 -21.78 11.59
C LEU A 165 1.91 -21.81 12.86
N TRP A 166 1.40 -21.29 13.98
CA TRP A 166 2.08 -21.34 15.27
C TRP A 166 2.31 -22.78 15.76
N THR A 167 1.29 -23.63 15.69
CA THR A 167 1.40 -25.04 16.11
C THR A 167 2.39 -25.82 15.25
N ILE A 168 2.37 -25.63 13.92
CA ILE A 168 3.34 -26.25 13.01
C ILE A 168 4.76 -25.75 13.30
N GLY A 169 4.94 -24.45 13.51
CA GLY A 169 6.24 -23.85 13.85
C GLY A 169 6.84 -24.45 15.12
N VAL A 170 6.05 -24.50 16.21
CA VAL A 170 6.47 -25.09 17.49
C VAL A 170 6.80 -26.57 17.36
N LEU A 171 5.98 -27.35 16.66
CA LEU A 171 6.23 -28.78 16.44
C LEU A 171 7.51 -29.02 15.62
N THR A 172 7.75 -28.20 14.60
CA THR A 172 8.96 -28.28 13.77
C THR A 172 10.21 -28.04 14.62
N ILE A 173 10.19 -26.99 15.46
CA ILE A 173 11.30 -26.68 16.37
C ILE A 173 11.52 -27.82 17.37
N ALA A 174 10.45 -28.34 17.99
CA ALA A 174 10.56 -29.44 18.95
C ALA A 174 11.15 -30.72 18.34
N LEU A 175 10.77 -31.06 17.10
CA LEU A 175 11.30 -32.20 16.38
C LEU A 175 12.75 -32.01 15.96
N LEU A 176 13.14 -30.79 15.57
CA LEU A 176 14.54 -30.44 15.27
C LEU A 176 15.42 -30.56 16.52
N VAL A 177 14.99 -29.99 17.64
CA VAL A 177 15.69 -30.12 18.92
C VAL A 177 15.83 -31.60 19.30
N ARG A 178 14.76 -32.38 19.18
CA ARG A 178 14.80 -33.83 19.44
C ARG A 178 15.72 -34.57 18.47
N ALA A 179 15.82 -34.17 17.22
CA ALA A 179 16.70 -34.81 16.24
C ALA A 179 18.18 -34.53 16.52
N ILE A 180 18.49 -33.31 16.98
CA ILE A 180 19.86 -32.88 17.32
C ILE A 180 20.30 -33.47 18.66
N THR A 181 19.39 -33.55 19.63
CA THR A 181 19.69 -34.04 21.00
C THR A 181 19.65 -35.55 21.15
N ARG A 182 19.18 -36.30 20.13
CA ARG A 182 19.26 -37.77 20.15
C ARG A 182 20.73 -38.18 20.08
N PRO A 183 21.27 -38.86 21.11
CA PRO A 183 22.61 -39.42 21.01
C PRO A 183 22.64 -40.42 19.85
N ARG A 184 23.64 -40.30 18.99
CA ARG A 184 23.93 -41.31 17.97
C ARG A 184 24.35 -42.58 18.72
N THR A 185 23.42 -43.52 18.91
CA THR A 185 23.81 -44.88 19.28
C THR A 185 24.65 -45.43 18.13
N ALA A 186 25.96 -45.51 18.36
CA ALA A 186 26.88 -46.15 17.44
C ALA A 186 26.43 -47.60 17.22
N PRO A 187 26.41 -48.11 15.98
CA PRO A 187 26.12 -49.52 15.74
C PRO A 187 27.21 -50.35 16.42
N GLY A 188 26.80 -51.15 17.41
CA GLY A 188 27.69 -52.00 18.18
C GLY A 188 28.49 -52.93 17.27
N THR A 189 29.81 -52.80 17.34
CA THR A 189 30.76 -53.77 16.82
C THR A 189 30.58 -55.08 17.59
N LYS A 190 29.98 -56.10 16.95
CA LYS A 190 30.05 -57.48 17.46
C LYS A 190 31.49 -57.95 17.31
N GLY A 191 32.25 -57.92 18.40
CA GLY A 191 33.56 -58.52 18.52
C GLY A 191 33.46 -59.91 19.14
N LYS A 192 33.82 -60.90 18.32
CA LYS A 192 34.28 -62.29 18.61
C LYS A 192 33.48 -63.14 19.58
#